data_AF-X1KA96-F1
#
_entry.id   AF-X1KA96-F1
#
_cell.length_a   1.000
_cell.length_b   1.000
_cell.length_c   1.000
_cell.angle_alpha   90.00
_cell.angle_beta   90.00
_cell.angle_gamma   90.00
#
_symmetry.space_group_name_H-M   'P 1'
#
loop_
_entity.id
_entity.type
_entity.pdbx_description
1 polymer ?
#
loop_
_entity_poly.entity_id
_entity_poly.type
_entity_poly.pdbx_seq_one_letter_code
_entity_poly.pdbx_strand_id
1 'polypeptide(L)'
;MKVTRLHLILFLIVLAVVGLYVVQTRHKRPKVKKVVEPEAVVKVTPQPENLARQTIAIAGEYWKIAKKEGRDFSPGQATLRLAKEYFANNDFEQAISLAKKSIEQLKSAPLIGKYYT
;
A
#
# COMPACT_ATOMS: atom_id res chain seq x y z
N MET A 1 30.85 21.93 31.33
CA MET A 1 31.79 21.26 30.39
C MET A 1 32.13 22.23 29.28
N LYS A 2 33.40 22.64 29.14
CA LYS A 2 33.82 23.63 28.12
C LYS A 2 33.98 22.90 26.79
N VAL A 3 33.06 23.12 25.84
CA VAL A 3 33.19 22.59 24.48
C VAL A 3 34.38 23.30 23.84
N THR A 4 35.51 22.60 23.73
CA THR A 4 36.69 23.14 23.07
C THR A 4 36.44 23.17 21.56
N ARG A 5 37.07 24.11 20.85
CA ARG A 5 36.92 24.29 19.39
C ARG A 5 37.14 22.98 18.60
N LEU A 6 37.96 22.08 19.15
CA LEU A 6 38.19 20.73 18.62
C LEU A 6 36.90 19.88 18.55
N HIS A 7 36.02 19.94 19.54
CA HIS A 7 34.77 19.18 19.58
C HIS A 7 33.77 19.67 18.53
N LEU A 8 33.76 20.99 18.27
CA LEU A 8 32.87 21.59 17.27
C LEU A 8 33.29 21.19 15.85
N ILE A 9 34.61 21.13 15.59
CA ILE A 9 35.15 20.62 14.32
C ILE A 9 34.80 19.14 14.12
N LEU A 10 34.94 18.33 15.17
CA LEU A 10 34.65 16.90 15.11
C LEU A 10 33.15 16.64 14.86
N PHE A 11 32.27 17.43 15.46
CA PHE A 11 30.83 17.34 15.23
C PHE A 11 30.43 17.73 13.79
N LEU A 12 31.08 18.75 13.22
CA LEU A 12 30.86 19.15 11.82
C LEU A 12 31.27 18.06 10.83
N ILE A 13 32.39 17.38 11.09
CA ILE A 13 32.85 16.25 10.24
C ILE A 13 31.84 15.10 10.30
N VAL A 14 31.36 14.75 11.51
CA VAL A 14 30.35 13.69 11.67
C VAL A 14 29.06 14.02 10.93
N LEU A 15 28.57 15.26 11.04
CA LEU A 15 27.37 15.70 10.32
C LEU A 15 27.54 15.65 8.80
N ALA A 16 28.72 16.01 8.28
CA ALA A 16 29.00 15.95 6.84
C ALA A 16 29.00 14.51 6.31
N VAL A 17 29.59 13.55 7.03
CA VAL A 17 29.60 12.14 6.65
C VAL A 17 28.20 11.55 6.66
N VAL A 18 27.41 11.86 7.70
CA VAL A 18 26.01 11.39 7.80
C VAL A 18 25.14 12.01 6.68
N GLY A 19 25.33 13.29 6.37
CA GLY A 19 24.63 13.95 5.26
C GLY A 19 24.92 13.31 3.89
N LEU A 20 26.19 13.00 3.62
CA LEU A 20 26.60 12.29 2.40
C LEU A 20 26.04 10.87 2.32
N TYR A 21 26.01 10.15 3.44
CA TYR A 21 25.44 8.80 3.53
C TYR A 21 23.94 8.78 3.22
N VAL A 22 23.18 9.77 3.71
CA VAL A 22 21.73 9.90 3.44
C VAL A 22 21.45 10.28 1.98
N VAL A 23 22.30 11.09 1.35
CA VAL A 23 22.17 11.44 -0.08
C VAL A 23 22.46 10.24 -0.99
N GLN A 24 23.47 9.42 -0.67
CA GLN A 24 23.79 8.23 -1.46
C GLN A 24 22.70 7.16 -1.42
N THR A 25 21.96 7.03 -0.31
CA THR A 25 20.88 6.05 -0.18
C THR A 25 19.61 6.43 -0.96
N ARG A 26 19.45 7.69 -1.41
CA ARG A 26 18.28 8.14 -2.20
C ARG A 26 18.48 8.10 -3.72
N HIS A 27 19.68 7.80 -4.24
CA HIS A 27 19.96 7.88 -5.68
C HIS A 27 20.10 6.57 -6.45
N LYS A 28 19.85 5.40 -5.83
CA LYS A 28 19.71 4.15 -6.59
C LYS A 28 18.28 3.94 -7.07
N ARG A 29 17.84 4.78 -8.01
CA ARG A 29 16.81 4.38 -8.99
C ARG A 29 17.55 3.71 -10.15
N PRO A 30 17.55 2.37 -10.28
CA PRO A 30 18.01 1.75 -11.52
C PRO A 30 17.05 2.17 -12.64
N LYS A 31 17.63 2.75 -13.70
CA LYS A 31 16.97 3.15 -14.94
C LYS A 31 16.29 1.93 -15.55
N VAL A 32 14.98 2.02 -15.78
CA VAL A 32 14.20 1.08 -16.59
C VAL A 32 14.75 1.13 -18.02
N LYS A 33 15.50 0.11 -18.43
CA LYS A 33 15.89 -0.11 -19.83
C LYS A 33 14.81 -1.00 -20.47
N LYS A 34 14.13 -0.46 -21.47
CA LYS A 34 13.07 -1.13 -22.24
C LYS A 34 13.66 -2.29 -23.06
N VAL A 35 13.22 -3.50 -22.73
CA VAL A 35 12.82 -4.65 -23.58
C VAL A 35 13.69 -4.97 -24.80
N VAL A 36 14.29 -6.17 -24.85
CA VAL A 36 13.93 -7.33 -25.72
C VAL A 36 14.83 -8.52 -25.34
N GLU A 37 14.27 -9.59 -24.75
CA GLU A 37 14.52 -11.02 -25.11
C GLU A 37 13.70 -11.94 -24.18
N PRO A 38 13.16 -13.05 -24.69
CA PRO A 38 12.16 -13.87 -24.00
C PRO A 38 12.83 -14.95 -23.12
N GLU A 39 12.05 -15.57 -22.24
CA GLU A 39 12.41 -16.76 -21.46
C GLU A 39 13.25 -16.53 -20.19
N ALA A 40 12.62 -15.95 -19.18
CA ALA A 40 12.79 -16.47 -17.83
C ALA A 40 11.50 -16.23 -17.06
N VAL A 41 10.81 -17.31 -16.71
CA VAL A 41 9.70 -17.32 -15.75
C VAL A 41 10.29 -16.92 -14.40
N VAL A 42 10.44 -15.61 -14.18
CA VAL A 42 10.61 -15.05 -12.85
C VAL A 42 9.30 -15.35 -12.15
N LYS A 43 9.32 -16.31 -11.21
CA LYS A 43 8.30 -16.39 -10.17
C LYS A 43 8.35 -15.05 -9.44
N VAL A 44 7.60 -14.07 -9.93
CA VAL A 44 7.31 -12.83 -9.23
C VAL A 44 6.42 -13.25 -8.09
N THR A 45 7.00 -13.60 -6.94
CA THR A 45 6.26 -13.53 -5.69
C THR A 45 5.72 -12.09 -5.64
N PRO A 46 4.39 -11.89 -5.70
CA PRO A 46 3.86 -10.55 -5.68
C PRO A 46 4.30 -9.94 -4.36
N GLN A 47 5.08 -8.85 -4.43
CA GLN A 47 5.43 -8.10 -3.23
C GLN A 47 4.13 -7.79 -2.49
N PRO A 48 4.03 -8.10 -1.18
CA PRO A 48 2.76 -8.06 -0.44
C PRO A 48 2.10 -6.68 -0.51
N GLU A 49 2.89 -5.61 -0.58
CA GLU A 49 2.40 -4.25 -0.83
C GLU A 49 1.67 -4.12 -2.18
N ASN A 50 2.25 -4.62 -3.27
CA ASN A 50 1.64 -4.55 -4.60
C ASN A 50 0.34 -5.35 -4.65
N LEU A 51 0.33 -6.52 -4.01
CA LEU A 51 -0.87 -7.35 -3.90
C LEU A 51 -1.96 -6.64 -3.08
N ALA A 52 -1.60 -6.05 -1.94
CA ALA A 52 -2.53 -5.28 -1.11
C ALA A 52 -3.11 -4.09 -1.87
N ARG A 53 -2.27 -3.33 -2.58
CA ARG A 53 -2.68 -2.19 -3.40
C ARG A 53 -3.67 -2.60 -4.50
N GLN A 54 -3.37 -3.69 -5.22
CA GLN A 54 -4.27 -4.22 -6.25
C GLN A 54 -5.58 -4.72 -5.65
N THR A 55 -5.54 -5.44 -4.53
CA THR A 55 -6.75 -5.99 -3.88
C THR A 55 -7.66 -4.87 -3.36
N ILE A 56 -7.09 -3.81 -2.77
CA ILE A 56 -7.83 -2.61 -2.34
C ILE A 56 -8.46 -1.89 -3.54
N ALA A 57 -7.75 -1.78 -4.66
CA ALA A 57 -8.29 -1.18 -5.88
C ALA A 57 -9.49 -1.98 -6.41
N ILE A 58 -9.36 -3.31 -6.49
CA ILE A 58 -10.44 -4.22 -6.89
C ILE A 58 -11.65 -4.07 -5.96
N ALA A 59 -11.44 -4.05 -4.65
CA ALA A 59 -12.51 -3.82 -3.67
C ALA A 59 -13.21 -2.46 -3.87
N GLY A 60 -12.46 -1.43 -4.24
CA GLY A 60 -13.00 -0.12 -4.62
C GLY A 60 -13.91 -0.17 -5.85
N GLU A 61 -13.58 -0.98 -6.86
CA GLU A 61 -14.44 -1.18 -8.03
C GLU A 61 -15.73 -1.93 -7.66
N TYR A 62 -15.65 -2.97 -6.83
CA TYR A 62 -16.84 -3.67 -6.32
C TYR A 62 -17.76 -2.74 -5.52
N TRP A 63 -17.20 -1.80 -4.77
CA TRP A 63 -18.00 -0.81 -4.05
C TRP A 63 -18.78 0.10 -5.01
N LYS A 64 -18.15 0.54 -6.11
CA LYS A 64 -18.83 1.33 -7.15
C LYS A 64 -19.95 0.52 -7.81
N ILE A 65 -19.71 -0.77 -8.08
CA ILE A 65 -20.71 -1.68 -8.66
C ILE A 65 -21.90 -1.84 -7.70
N ALA A 66 -21.66 -2.20 -6.44
CA ALA A 66 -22.70 -2.38 -5.44
C ALA A 66 -23.54 -1.10 -5.25
N LYS A 67 -22.89 0.07 -5.25
CA LYS A 67 -23.57 1.36 -5.22
C LYS A 67 -24.45 1.60 -6.44
N LYS A 68 -23.96 1.28 -7.65
CA LYS A 68 -24.72 1.43 -8.91
C LYS A 68 -25.91 0.47 -8.97
N GLU A 69 -25.76 -0.73 -8.43
CA GLU A 69 -26.82 -1.73 -8.36
C GLU A 69 -27.83 -1.47 -7.22
N GLY A 70 -27.60 -0.47 -6.37
CA GLY A 70 -28.49 -0.17 -5.25
C GLY A 70 -28.46 -1.23 -4.15
N ARG A 71 -27.33 -1.94 -3.99
CA ARG A 71 -27.13 -2.90 -2.90
C ARG A 71 -26.68 -2.22 -1.62
N ASP A 72 -26.88 -2.89 -0.48
CA ASP A 72 -26.35 -2.42 0.80
C ASP A 72 -24.83 -2.60 0.85
N PHE A 73 -24.12 -1.57 0.43
CA PHE A 73 -22.65 -1.54 0.41
C PHE A 73 -22.04 -1.05 1.73
N SER A 74 -22.85 -0.68 2.73
CA SER A 74 -22.39 -0.11 4.01
C SER A 74 -21.39 -1.02 4.75
N PRO A 75 -21.67 -2.33 4.97
CA PRO A 75 -20.73 -3.21 5.67
C PRO A 75 -19.43 -3.39 4.87
N GLY A 76 -19.54 -3.56 3.54
CA GLY A 76 -18.39 -3.70 2.66
C GLY A 76 -17.50 -2.45 2.65
N GLN A 77 -18.10 -1.26 2.68
CA GLN A 77 -17.39 0.02 2.75
C GLN A 77 -16.62 0.18 4.06
N ALA A 78 -17.23 -0.19 5.19
CA ALA A 78 -16.57 -0.14 6.49
C ALA A 78 -15.32 -1.03 6.52
N THR A 79 -15.44 -2.27 6.03
CA THR A 79 -14.31 -3.19 5.92
C THR A 79 -13.23 -2.70 4.94
N LEU A 80 -13.62 -2.08 3.82
CA LEU A 80 -12.67 -1.46 2.88
C LEU A 80 -11.88 -0.31 3.51
N ARG A 81 -12.53 0.48 4.38
CA ARG A 81 -11.86 1.56 5.11
C ARG A 81 -10.78 0.99 6.03
N LEU A 82 -11.09 -0.06 6.79
CA LEU A 82 -10.10 -0.74 7.63
C LEU A 82 -8.94 -1.29 6.78
N ALA A 83 -9.22 -1.91 5.63
CA ALA A 83 -8.17 -2.39 4.74
C ALA A 83 -7.18 -1.28 4.31
N LYS A 84 -7.69 -0.07 4.05
CA LYS A 84 -6.85 1.10 3.73
C LYS A 84 -6.05 1.60 4.94
N GLU A 85 -6.61 1.54 6.14
CA GLU A 85 -5.91 1.89 7.38
C GLU A 85 -4.74 0.94 7.65
N TYR A 86 -4.95 -0.38 7.55
CA TYR A 86 -3.87 -1.37 7.68
C TYR A 86 -2.80 -1.22 6.59
N PHE A 87 -3.21 -0.91 5.36
CA PHE A 87 -2.27 -0.60 4.27
C PHE A 87 -1.40 0.62 4.59
N ALA A 88 -1.98 1.69 5.14
CA ALA A 88 -1.23 2.88 5.55
C ALA A 88 -0.24 2.59 6.70
N ASN A 89 -0.57 1.60 7.55
CA ASN A 89 0.30 1.12 8.62
C ASN A 89 1.35 0.09 8.15
N ASN A 90 1.47 -0.17 6.84
CA ASN A 90 2.34 -1.19 6.22
C ASN A 90 2.02 -2.64 6.63
N ASP A 91 0.85 -2.90 7.21
CA ASP A 91 0.36 -4.25 7.48
C ASP A 91 -0.39 -4.77 6.24
N PHE A 92 0.39 -5.25 5.29
CA PHE A 92 -0.12 -5.65 3.98
C PHE A 92 -0.93 -6.94 4.02
N GLU A 93 -0.62 -7.87 4.92
CA GLU A 93 -1.37 -9.13 5.04
C GLU A 93 -2.79 -8.88 5.56
N GLN A 94 -2.93 -8.08 6.62
CA GLN A 94 -4.24 -7.69 7.12
C GLN A 94 -5.01 -6.84 6.10
N ALA A 95 -4.32 -5.93 5.40
CA ALA A 95 -4.93 -5.15 4.33
C ALA A 95 -5.51 -6.03 3.22
N ILE A 96 -4.80 -7.07 2.79
CA ILE A 96 -5.27 -8.05 1.78
C ILE A 96 -6.48 -8.81 2.32
N SER A 97 -6.38 -9.34 3.54
CA SER A 97 -7.45 -10.12 4.17
C SER A 97 -8.75 -9.32 4.27
N LEU A 98 -8.67 -8.09 4.77
CA LEU A 98 -9.81 -7.19 4.89
C LEU A 98 -10.34 -6.74 3.53
N ALA A 99 -9.48 -6.46 2.55
CA ALA A 99 -9.92 -6.11 1.21
C ALA A 99 -10.69 -7.26 0.53
N LYS A 100 -10.25 -8.52 0.70
CA LYS A 100 -10.99 -9.70 0.23
C LYS A 100 -12.35 -9.84 0.93
N LYS A 101 -12.38 -9.70 2.25
CA LYS A 101 -13.62 -9.73 3.03
C LYS A 101 -14.61 -8.65 2.57
N SER A 102 -14.10 -7.44 2.30
CA SER A 102 -14.91 -6.35 1.75
C SER A 102 -15.52 -6.73 0.40
N ILE A 103 -14.74 -7.32 -0.50
CA ILE A 103 -15.23 -7.80 -1.81
C ILE A 103 -16.36 -8.81 -1.63
N GLU A 104 -16.22 -9.77 -0.72
CA GLU A 104 -17.26 -10.77 -0.45
C GLU A 104 -18.55 -10.13 0.06
N GLN A 105 -18.44 -9.19 1.02
CA GLN A 105 -19.58 -8.45 1.55
C GLN A 105 -20.29 -7.61 0.47
N LEU A 106 -19.52 -6.98 -0.43
CA LEU A 106 -20.08 -6.18 -1.52
C LEU A 106 -20.76 -7.05 -2.59
N LYS A 107 -20.26 -8.26 -2.83
CA LYS A 107 -20.87 -9.24 -3.75
C LYS A 107 -22.15 -9.84 -3.20
N SER A 108 -22.16 -10.20 -1.92
CA SER A 108 -23.31 -10.82 -1.26
C SER A 108 -24.34 -9.82 -0.73
N ALA A 109 -24.08 -8.52 -0.88
CA ALA A 109 -24.96 -7.47 -0.42
C ALA A 109 -26.37 -7.59 -1.02
N PRO A 110 -27.43 -7.53 -0.19
CA PRO A 110 -28.81 -7.52 -0.66
C PRO A 110 -29.13 -6.19 -1.33
N LEU A 111 -30.12 -6.20 -2.24
CA LEU A 111 -30.65 -4.97 -2.83
C LEU A 111 -31.41 -4.18 -1.76
N ILE A 112 -31.09 -2.89 -1.63
CA ILE A 112 -31.80 -1.97 -0.75
C ILE A 112 -33.22 -1.82 -1.32
N GLY A 113 -34.22 -2.34 -0.60
CA GLY A 113 -35.64 -2.20 -0.96
C GLY A 113 -36.36 -3.45 -1.46
N LYS A 114 -35.72 -4.64 -1.53
CA LYS A 114 -36.38 -5.92 -1.88
C LYS A 114 -36.95 -6.71 -0.67
N TYR A 115 -37.33 -6.04 0.41
CA TYR A 115 -37.89 -6.70 1.61
C TYR A 115 -39.42 -6.65 1.71
N TYR A 116 -40.12 -6.20 0.66
CA TYR A 116 -41.58 -6.17 0.61
C TYR A 116 -42.09 -6.67 -0.76
N THR A 117 -42.23 -7.98 -0.90
CA THR A 117 -43.16 -8.64 -1.85
C THR A 117 -43.65 -9.92 -1.22
#